data_AF-A0A6P1TJ00-F1
#
_entry.id   AF-A0A6P1TJ00-F1
#
_cell.length_a   1.000
_cell.length_b   1.000
_cell.length_c   1.000
_cell.angle_alpha   90.00
_cell.angle_beta   90.00
_cell.angle_gamma   90.00
#
_symmetry.space_group_name_H-M   'P 1'
#
loop_
_entity.id
_entity.type
_entity.pdbx_description
1 polymer ?
#
loop_
_entity_poly.entity_id
_entity_poly.type
_entity_poly.pdbx_seq_one_letter_code
_entity_poly.pdbx_strand_id
1 'polypeptide(L)' 'MASNNNSGSNRSEVPQAREALDRFKMEVASEIGVPLKQGYNGDLTSAQNGSVGGEMVRRMIRRQEESMSGQGSSSGLGSF' A
#
# COMPACT_ATOMS: atom_id res chain seq x y z
N MET A 1 -2.04 -0.36 40.90
CA MET A 1 -2.73 -0.52 39.60
C MET A 1 -1.73 -0.18 38.50
N ALA A 2 -1.27 -1.17 37.72
CA ALA A 2 -0.35 -0.93 36.62
C ALA A 2 -1.12 -0.45 35.38
N SER A 3 -0.81 0.75 34.90
CA SER A 3 -1.39 1.32 33.68
C SER A 3 -0.70 0.68 32.48
N ASN A 4 -1.39 -0.27 31.83
CA ASN A 4 -0.89 -0.95 30.65
C ASN A 4 -1.15 -0.05 29.42
N ASN A 5 -0.27 0.93 29.20
CA ASN A 5 -0.30 1.79 28.02
C ASN A 5 0.12 0.98 26.78
N ASN A 6 -0.84 0.27 26.22
CA ASN A 6 -0.70 -0.42 24.94
C ASN A 6 -0.77 0.64 23.82
N SER A 7 0.28 1.45 23.70
CA SER A 7 0.47 2.34 22.55
C SER A 7 0.72 1.46 21.33
N GLY A 8 -0.37 1.08 20.65
CA GLY A 8 -0.34 0.41 19.36
C GLY A 8 0.26 1.30 18.30
N SER A 9 1.60 1.41 18.27
CA SER A 9 2.29 1.96 17.13
C SER A 9 2.29 0.90 16.05
N ASN A 10 1.51 1.10 14.98
CA ASN A 10 1.69 0.33 13.74
C ASN A 10 3.13 0.55 13.27
N ARG A 11 4.01 -0.40 13.57
CA ARG A 11 5.40 -0.36 13.15
C ARG A 11 5.39 -0.66 11.65
N SER A 12 5.90 0.27 10.86
CA SER A 12 6.11 0.00 9.44
C SER A 12 7.18 -1.08 9.32
N GLU A 13 6.84 -2.20 8.67
CA GLU A 13 7.77 -3.33 8.45
C GLU A 13 9.01 -2.90 7.64
N VAL A 14 8.81 -1.95 6.72
CA VAL A 14 9.88 -1.38 5.89
C VAL A 14 9.84 0.15 6.00
N PRO A 15 10.49 0.73 7.03
CA PRO A 15 10.48 2.19 7.26
C PRO A 15 10.96 3.01 6.06
N GLN A 16 11.91 2.46 5.29
CA GLN A 16 12.49 3.08 4.10
C GLN A 16 11.47 3.24 2.98
N ALA A 17 10.43 2.38 2.93
CA ALA A 17 9.39 2.44 1.92
C ALA A 17 8.31 3.49 2.24
N ARG A 18 8.33 4.10 3.43
CA ARG A 18 7.27 5.01 3.88
C ARG A 18 7.05 6.18 2.92
N GLU A 19 8.13 6.81 2.46
CA GLU A 19 8.02 7.93 1.52
C GLU A 19 7.48 7.48 0.16
N ALA A 20 7.94 6.33 -0.35
CA ALA A 20 7.43 5.76 -1.60
C ALA A 20 5.94 5.39 -1.49
N LEU A 21 5.52 4.84 -0.36
CA LEU A 21 4.12 4.52 -0.06
C LEU A 21 3.25 5.79 0.05
N ASP A 22 3.78 6.86 0.64
CA ASP A 22 3.07 8.14 0.72
C ASP A 22 2.86 8.76 -0.66
N ARG A 23 3.88 8.74 -1.53
CA ARG A 23 3.76 9.18 -2.93
C ARG A 23 2.72 8.34 -3.68
N PHE A 24 2.83 7.02 -3.55
CA PHE A 24 1.90 6.08 -4.19
C PHE A 24 0.45 6.30 -3.74
N LYS A 25 0.23 6.54 -2.45
CA LYS A 25 -1.10 6.88 -1.90
C LYS A 25 -1.67 8.14 -2.55
N MET A 26 -0.87 9.19 -2.71
CA MET A 26 -1.30 10.45 -3.32
C MET A 26 -1.62 10.28 -4.82
N GLU A 27 -0.82 9.48 -5.53
CA GLU A 27 -1.07 9.13 -6.94
C GLU A 27 -2.39 8.39 -7.09
N VAL A 28 -2.59 7.32 -6.31
CA VAL A 28 -3.83 6.52 -6.33
C VAL A 28 -5.05 7.38 -6.01
N ALA A 29 -4.96 8.23 -4.97
CA ALA A 29 -6.05 9.14 -4.61
C ALA A 29 -6.42 10.08 -5.76
N SER A 30 -5.40 10.64 -6.42
CA SER A 30 -5.59 11.53 -7.56
C SER A 30 -6.26 10.81 -8.74
N GLU A 31 -5.86 9.56 -9.01
CA GLU A 31 -6.43 8.76 -10.10
C GLU A 31 -7.88 8.35 -9.86
N ILE A 32 -8.26 8.06 -8.62
CA ILE A 32 -9.65 7.69 -8.27
C ILE A 32 -10.53 8.89 -7.92
N GLY A 33 -10.01 10.12 -8.06
CA GLY A 33 -10.74 11.36 -7.83
C GLY A 33 -11.07 11.64 -6.37
N VAL A 34 -10.33 11.06 -5.42
CA VAL A 34 -10.48 11.35 -3.99
C VAL A 34 -9.60 12.56 -3.66
N PRO A 35 -10.16 13.65 -3.08
CA PRO A 35 -9.41 14.85 -2.76
C PRO A 35 -8.59 14.68 -1.47
N LEU A 36 -7.67 13.71 -1.48
CA LEU A 36 -6.76 13.43 -0.38
C LEU A 36 -5.72 14.56 -0.26
N LYS A 37 -5.54 15.09 0.94
CA LYS A 37 -4.57 16.13 1.25
C LYS A 37 -3.39 15.55 2.01
N GLN A 38 -2.23 16.18 1.88
CA GLN A 38 -1.09 15.85 2.73
C GLN A 38 -1.32 16.43 4.13
N GLY A 39 -1.64 15.56 5.09
CA GLY A 39 -1.98 15.96 6.45
C GLY A 39 -3.32 15.39 6.91
N TYR A 40 -4.15 16.24 7.53
CA TYR A 40 -5.44 15.83 8.08
C TYR A 40 -6.47 15.62 6.96
N ASN A 41 -7.13 14.47 6.98
CA ASN A 41 -8.17 14.04 6.01
C ASN A 41 -9.47 13.63 6.73
N GLY A 42 -9.72 14.17 7.92
CA GLY A 42 -10.94 13.84 8.69
C GLY A 42 -12.22 14.46 8.13
N ASP A 43 -12.10 15.36 7.15
CA ASP A 43 -13.21 15.87 6.33
C ASP A 43 -13.67 14.87 5.28
N LEU A 44 -12.83 13.89 4.90
CA LEU A 44 -13.21 12.85 3.96
C LEU A 44 -14.01 11.76 4.66
N THR A 45 -14.99 11.21 3.93
CA THR A 45 -15.76 10.07 4.43
C THR A 45 -14.85 8.85 4.63
N SER A 46 -15.20 7.98 5.57
CA SER A 46 -14.48 6.72 5.78
C SER A 46 -14.41 5.87 4.51
N ALA A 47 -15.43 5.95 3.66
CA ALA A 47 -15.45 5.27 2.36
C ALA A 47 -14.41 5.84 1.38
N GLN A 48 -14.20 7.16 1.35
CA GLN A 48 -13.18 7.79 0.51
C GLN A 48 -11.76 7.49 0.98
N ASN A 49 -11.50 7.60 2.29
CA ASN A 49 -10.20 7.23 2.84
C ASN A 49 -9.92 5.72 2.63
N GLY A 50 -10.94 4.88 2.82
CA GLY A 50 -10.86 3.44 2.61
C GLY A 50 -10.65 3.04 1.15
N SER A 51 -11.27 3.74 0.19
CA SER A 51 -11.14 3.42 -1.23
C SER A 51 -9.72 3.63 -1.74
N VAL A 52 -9.02 4.68 -1.28
CA VAL A 52 -7.60 4.91 -1.60
C VAL A 52 -6.74 3.75 -1.09
N GLY A 53 -6.90 3.37 0.18
CA GLY A 53 -6.14 2.26 0.77
C GLY A 53 -6.43 0.91 0.10
N GLY A 54 -7.68 0.64 -0.23
CA GLY A 54 -8.07 -0.59 -0.94
C GLY A 54 -7.49 -0.65 -2.35
N GLU A 55 -7.49 0.47 -3.08
CA GLU A 55 -6.95 0.52 -4.44
C GLU A 55 -5.42 0.42 -4.46
N MET A 56 -4.73 0.98 -3.46
CA MET A 56 -3.29 0.76 -3.25
C MET A 56 -2.99 -0.74 -3.13
N VAL A 57 -3.74 -1.47 -2.30
CA VAL A 57 -3.54 -2.91 -2.08
C VAL A 57 -3.81 -3.71 -3.36
N ARG A 58 -4.90 -3.41 -4.08
CA ARG A 58 -5.20 -4.08 -5.36
C ARG A 58 -4.06 -3.96 -6.37
N ARG A 59 -3.50 -2.76 -6.51
CA ARG A 59 -2.37 -2.50 -7.41
C ARG A 59 -1.09 -3.21 -6.96
N MET A 60 -0.83 -3.26 -5.65
CA MET A 60 0.31 -4.02 -5.13
C MET A 60 0.18 -5.52 -5.43
N ILE A 61 -1.01 -6.10 -5.21
CA ILE A 61 -1.29 -7.50 -5.52
C ILE A 61 -1.11 -7.74 -7.01
N ARG A 62 -1.70 -6.90 -7.87
CA ARG A 62 -1.56 -7.01 -9.32
C ARG A 62 -0.09 -7.01 -9.76
N ARG A 63 0.72 -6.06 -9.27
CA ARG A 63 2.17 -6.00 -9.58
C ARG A 63 2.90 -7.26 -9.12
N GLN A 64 2.52 -7.80 -7.97
CA GLN A 64 3.08 -9.04 -7.46
C GLN A 64 2.70 -10.23 -8.35
N GLU A 65 1.43 -10.35 -8.76
CA GLU A 65 0.94 -11.38 -9.69
C GLU A 65 1.63 -11.28 -11.06
N GLU A 66 1.82 -10.07 -11.59
CA GLU A 66 2.57 -9.81 -12.83
C GLU A 66 4.04 -10.25 -12.68
N SER A 67 4.68 -9.96 -11.55
CA SER A 67 6.07 -10.41 -11.30
C SER A 67 6.19 -11.94 -11.19
N MET A 68 5.21 -12.59 -10.54
CA MET A 68 5.21 -14.04 -10.35
C MET A 68 4.88 -14.79 -11.64
N SER A 69 3.95 -14.26 -12.44
CA SER A 69 3.61 -14.84 -13.76
C SER A 69 4.72 -14.62 -14.79
N GLY A 70 5.46 -13.52 -14.73
CA GLY A 70 6.64 -13.28 -15.57
C GLY A 70 7.84 -14.18 -15.23
N GLN A 71 7.98 -14.61 -13.97
CA GLN A 71 9.07 -15.50 -13.52
C GLN A 71 8.83 -16.98 -13.88
N GLY A 72 7.60 -17.36 -14.22
CA GLY A 72 7.20 -18.76 -14.49
C GLY A 72 7.68 -19.36 -15.83
N SER A 73 8.30 -18.57 -16.71
CA SER A 73 8.56 -19.00 -18.11
C SER A 73 10.05 -19.10 -18.49
N SER A 74 11.00 -18.89 -17.57
CA SER A 74 12.45 -18.84 -17.88
C SER A 74 13.33 -19.84 -17.12
N SER A 75 12.77 -20.86 -16.48
CA SER A 75 13.56 -21.86 -15.73
C SER A 75 13.08 -23.26 -16.07
N GLY A 76 13.52 -23.78 -17.22
CA GLY A 76 13.17 -25.14 -17.65
C GLY A 76 13.83 -25.68 -18.92
N LEU A 77 14.68 -24.92 -19.61
CA LEU A 77 15.49 -25.47 -20.71
C LEU A 77 16.97 -25.24 -20.47
N GLY A 78 17.69 -26.32 -20.24
CA GLY A 78 19.14 -26.40 -20.42
C GLY A 78 19.93 -26.51 -19.14
N SER A 79 20.15 -27.74 -18.67
CA SER A 79 21.51 -28.22 -18.37
C SER A 79 21.50 -29.72 -18.03
N PHE A 80 22.01 -30.49 -19.00
CA PHE A 80 22.52 -31.87 -18.94
C PHE A 80 21.52 -33.02 -18.75
#